data_AF-A0A964YZS6-F1
#
_entry.id   AF-A0A964YZS6-F1
#
_cell.length_a   1.000
_cell.length_b   1.000
_cell.length_c   1.000
_cell.angle_alpha   90.00
_cell.angle_beta   90.00
_cell.angle_gamma   90.00
#
_symmetry.space_group_name_H-M   'P 1'
#
loop_
_entity.id
_entity.type
_entity.pdbx_description
1 polymer ?
#
loop_
_entity_poly.entity_id
_entity_poly.type
_entity_poly.pdbx_seq_one_letter_code
_entity_poly.pdbx_strand_id
1 'polypeptide(L)'
;NYRSAVVFGKGEIIEDDRKDFYLNKLTDKLAPNRSSEIRSSTKKELAATLLVSVPLIETSVKIRTGPPKEAESDLNSETWSGVIPFKLIAESPIAGDEYSQNSKTPESVEQILKNYS
;
A
#
# COMPACT_ATOMS: atom_id res chain seq x y z
N ASN A 1 10.92 0.39 -15.74
CA ASN A 1 9.49 0.06 -15.85
C ASN A 1 8.77 0.55 -14.61
N TYR A 2 7.57 1.10 -14.72
CA TYR A 2 6.84 1.73 -13.61
C TYR A 2 5.34 1.80 -13.87
N ARG A 3 4.59 2.11 -12.81
CA ARG A 3 3.17 2.48 -12.82
C ARG A 3 3.00 3.71 -11.94
N SER A 4 2.29 4.71 -12.42
CA SER A 4 1.99 5.93 -11.69
C SER A 4 0.56 6.37 -11.97
N ALA A 5 -0.10 6.91 -10.96
CA ALA A 5 -1.40 7.55 -11.08
C ALA A 5 -1.33 8.93 -10.43
N VAL A 6 -2.00 9.91 -11.04
CA VAL A 6 -2.22 11.25 -10.47
C VAL A 6 -3.73 11.43 -10.35
N VAL A 7 -4.17 11.84 -9.16
CA VAL A 7 -5.57 12.14 -8.86
C VAL A 7 -5.68 13.62 -8.53
N PHE A 8 -6.55 14.33 -9.23
CA PHE A 8 -6.90 15.72 -8.95
C PHE A 8 -8.30 15.77 -8.34
N GLY A 9 -8.44 16.57 -7.29
CA GLY A 9 -9.72 16.73 -6.60
C GLY A 9 -9.60 17.57 -5.35
N LYS A 10 -10.73 18.04 -4.86
CA LYS A 10 -10.84 18.68 -3.55
C LYS A 10 -11.06 17.60 -2.49
N GLY A 11 -10.26 17.62 -1.43
CA GLY A 11 -10.47 16.74 -0.28
C GLY A 11 -11.76 17.10 0.46
N GLU A 12 -12.53 16.08 0.81
CA GLU A 12 -13.75 16.18 1.61
C GLU A 12 -13.50 15.54 2.98
N ILE A 13 -13.87 16.24 4.05
CA ILE A 13 -13.73 15.72 5.40
C ILE A 13 -14.80 14.64 5.63
N ILE A 14 -14.38 13.52 6.21
CA ILE A 14 -15.30 12.48 6.65
C ILE A 14 -15.82 12.82 8.06
N GLU A 15 -17.14 12.90 8.16
CA GLU A 15 -17.89 13.15 9.40
C GLU A 15 -17.62 12.09 10.48
N ASP A 16 -17.68 12.51 11.73
CA ASP A 16 -17.31 11.72 12.90
C ASP A 16 -18.07 10.39 13.03
N ASP A 17 -19.35 10.37 12.63
CA ASP A 17 -20.22 9.19 12.67
C ASP A 17 -19.80 8.09 11.69
N ARG A 18 -19.03 8.43 10.65
CA ARG A 18 -18.52 7.51 9.63
C ARG A 18 -17.03 7.19 9.78
N LYS A 19 -16.28 7.94 10.61
CA LYS A 19 -14.83 7.78 10.75
C LYS A 19 -14.41 6.37 11.11
N ASP A 20 -15.05 5.76 12.10
CA ASP A 20 -14.68 4.42 12.58
C ASP A 20 -14.79 3.38 11.46
N PHE A 21 -15.89 3.40 10.71
CA PHE A 21 -16.08 2.51 9.56
C PHE A 21 -14.96 2.63 8.52
N TYR A 22 -14.63 3.86 8.09
CA TYR A 22 -13.62 4.06 7.07
C TYR A 22 -12.19 3.79 7.57
N LEU A 23 -11.88 4.09 8.83
CA LEU A 23 -10.58 3.76 9.42
C LEU A 23 -10.38 2.24 9.55
N ASN A 24 -11.43 1.50 9.91
CA ASN A 24 -11.39 0.04 9.91
C ASN A 24 -11.18 -0.52 8.50
N LYS A 25 -11.86 0.05 7.48
CA LYS A 25 -11.62 -0.31 6.07
C LYS A 25 -10.21 0.00 5.59
N LEU A 26 -9.63 1.13 6.00
CA LEU A 26 -8.24 1.47 5.68
C LEU A 26 -7.26 0.50 6.34
N THR A 27 -7.51 0.15 7.60
CA THR A 27 -6.72 -0.82 8.37
C THR A 27 -6.74 -2.19 7.68
N ASP A 28 -7.93 -2.68 7.32
CA ASP A 28 -8.09 -3.98 6.63
C ASP A 28 -7.55 -3.97 5.20
N LYS A 29 -7.45 -2.80 4.56
CA LYS A 29 -6.81 -2.66 3.25
C LYS A 29 -5.30 -2.87 3.32
N LEU A 30 -4.67 -2.51 4.45
CA LEU A 30 -3.23 -2.67 4.69
C LEU A 30 -2.90 -4.06 5.22
N ALA A 31 -3.65 -4.51 6.22
CA ALA A 31 -3.49 -5.81 6.88
C ALA A 31 -4.87 -6.49 6.93
N PRO A 32 -5.15 -7.45 6.01
CA PRO A 32 -6.47 -8.07 5.91
C PRO A 32 -6.98 -8.60 7.25
N ASN A 33 -8.23 -8.26 7.60
CA ASN A 33 -8.91 -8.65 8.84
C ASN A 33 -8.30 -8.12 10.15
N ARG A 34 -7.34 -7.18 10.10
CA ARG A 34 -6.69 -6.65 11.29
C ARG A 34 -7.67 -5.95 12.22
N SER A 35 -8.71 -5.29 11.71
CA SER A 35 -9.69 -4.59 12.53
C SER A 35 -10.45 -5.51 13.49
N SER A 36 -10.60 -6.80 13.16
CA SER A 36 -11.22 -7.83 14.01
C SER A 36 -10.30 -8.36 15.11
N GLU A 37 -8.98 -8.17 14.98
CA GLU A 37 -7.97 -8.68 15.92
C GLU A 37 -7.57 -7.66 16.99
N ILE A 38 -7.98 -6.40 16.82
CA ILE A 38 -7.65 -5.30 17.73
C ILE A 38 -8.92 -4.73 18.36
N ARG A 39 -8.76 -4.02 19.48
CA ARG A 39 -9.88 -3.28 20.06
C ARG A 39 -10.39 -2.21 19.09
N SER A 40 -11.68 -1.89 19.18
CA SER A 40 -12.24 -0.73 18.49
C SER A 40 -11.57 0.58 18.94
N SER A 41 -11.62 1.58 18.06
CA SER A 41 -11.14 2.92 18.35
C SER A 41 -12.00 3.59 19.43
N THR A 42 -11.35 4.29 20.35
CA THR A 42 -12.04 5.08 21.37
C THR A 42 -12.56 6.40 20.78
N LYS A 43 -13.56 7.02 21.42
CA LYS A 43 -14.06 8.34 21.02
C LYS A 43 -12.96 9.40 20.98
N LYS A 44 -11.99 9.32 21.90
CA LYS A 44 -10.84 10.25 21.95
C LYS A 44 -9.91 10.08 20.75
N GLU A 45 -9.64 8.83 20.34
CA GLU A 45 -8.81 8.54 19.15
C GLU A 45 -9.49 9.00 17.86
N LEU A 46 -10.80 8.76 17.73
CA LEU A 46 -11.58 9.22 16.57
C LEU A 46 -11.61 10.74 16.47
N ALA A 47 -11.82 11.44 17.59
CA ALA A 47 -11.81 12.90 17.64
C ALA A 47 -10.43 13.50 17.32
N ALA A 48 -9.34 12.80 17.66
CA ALA A 48 -7.97 13.22 17.37
C ALA A 48 -7.55 12.94 15.92
N THR A 49 -8.38 12.27 15.13
CA THR A 49 -8.05 11.85 13.76
C THR A 49 -8.87 12.64 12.74
N LEU A 50 -8.19 13.36 11.83
CA LEU A 50 -8.80 13.95 10.65
C LEU A 50 -8.76 12.93 9.50
N LEU A 51 -9.93 12.60 8.96
CA LEU A 51 -10.05 11.70 7.81
C LEU A 51 -10.58 12.48 6.62
N VAL A 52 -9.90 12.35 5.47
CA VAL A 52 -10.22 13.05 4.24
C VAL A 52 -10.36 12.04 3.10
N SER A 53 -11.44 12.15 2.33
CA SER A 53 -11.62 11.43 1.06
C SER A 53 -11.35 12.35 -0.12
N VAL A 54 -10.74 11.82 -1.17
CA VAL A 54 -10.57 12.54 -2.45
C VAL A 54 -11.35 11.76 -3.52
N PRO A 55 -12.35 12.39 -4.19
CA PRO A 55 -13.10 11.71 -5.23
C PRO A 55 -12.22 11.48 -6.47
N LEU A 56 -12.33 10.29 -7.06
CA LEU A 56 -11.55 9.90 -8.24
C LEU A 56 -12.22 10.38 -9.55
N ILE A 57 -12.49 11.68 -9.66
CA ILE A 57 -13.18 12.28 -10.82
C ILE A 57 -12.19 12.60 -11.94
N GLU A 58 -11.11 13.32 -11.61
CA GLU A 58 -10.07 13.66 -12.56
C GLU A 58 -8.80 12.88 -12.24
N THR A 59 -8.44 11.94 -13.11
CA THR A 59 -7.31 11.04 -12.90
C THR A 59 -6.50 10.84 -14.17
N SER A 60 -5.21 10.62 -14.02
CA SER A 60 -4.32 10.19 -15.11
C SER A 60 -3.45 9.04 -14.65
N VAL A 61 -3.15 8.11 -15.58
CA VAL A 61 -2.33 6.93 -15.30
C VAL A 61 -1.25 6.83 -16.38
N LYS A 62 -0.03 6.52 -15.96
CA LYS A 62 1.10 6.25 -16.86
C LYS A 62 1.79 4.95 -16.48
N ILE A 63 1.96 4.08 -17.48
CA ILE A 63 2.59 2.78 -17.32
C ILE A 63 3.67 2.64 -18.38
N ARG A 64 4.85 2.17 -17.96
CA ARG A 64 5.92 1.71 -18.86
C ARG A 64 6.34 0.30 -18.46
N THR A 65 6.23 -0.63 -19.39
CA THR A 65 6.69 -2.02 -19.28
C THR A 65 7.56 -2.37 -20.49
N GLY A 66 8.22 -3.53 -20.43
CA GLY A 66 8.99 -4.06 -21.56
C GLY A 66 10.46 -3.60 -21.63
N PRO A 67 11.19 -4.08 -22.65
CA PRO A 67 12.61 -3.82 -22.85
C PRO A 67 12.90 -2.37 -23.30
N PRO A 68 14.18 -1.96 -23.38
CA PRO A 68 14.59 -0.80 -24.16
C PRO A 68 14.11 -0.89 -25.61
N LYS A 69 13.88 0.27 -26.25
CA LYS A 69 13.67 0.34 -27.70
C LYS A 69 15.01 0.68 -28.32
N GLU A 70 15.47 -0.15 -29.25
CA GLU A 70 16.73 0.05 -29.96
C GLU A 70 16.47 0.74 -31.31
N ALA A 71 17.41 1.60 -31.72
CA ALA A 71 17.39 2.19 -33.05
C ALA A 71 17.93 1.18 -34.08
N GLU A 72 17.52 1.30 -35.34
CA GLU A 72 18.00 0.40 -36.41
C GLU A 72 19.53 0.39 -36.56
N SER A 73 20.19 1.52 -36.26
CA SER A 73 21.65 1.65 -36.28
C SER A 73 22.37 0.76 -35.26
N ASP A 74 21.68 0.36 -34.19
CA ASP A 74 22.28 -0.30 -33.03
C ASP A 74 22.03 -1.82 -33.03
N LEU A 75 21.27 -2.33 -34.01
CA LEU A 75 20.85 -3.74 -34.08
C LEU A 75 22.03 -4.74 -34.22
N ASN A 76 23.20 -4.26 -34.65
CA ASN A 76 24.42 -5.08 -34.78
C ASN A 76 25.45 -4.80 -33.67
N SER A 77 25.09 -4.03 -32.65
CA SER A 77 25.97 -3.73 -31.52
C SER A 77 26.10 -4.94 -30.59
N GLU A 78 27.32 -5.22 -30.11
CA GLU A 78 27.57 -6.24 -29.07
C GLU A 78 27.33 -5.70 -27.65
N THR A 79 26.70 -4.54 -27.51
CA THR A 79 26.46 -3.90 -26.21
C THR A 79 25.28 -4.55 -25.48
N TRP A 80 25.45 -4.87 -24.19
CA TRP A 80 24.36 -5.43 -23.38
C TRP A 80 23.20 -4.43 -23.20
N SER A 81 21.98 -4.91 -23.38
CA SER A 81 20.73 -4.16 -23.26
C SER A 81 19.70 -5.02 -22.52
N GLY A 82 18.94 -4.42 -21.60
CA GLY A 82 18.02 -5.19 -20.77
C GLY A 82 17.25 -4.37 -19.74
N VAL A 83 16.59 -5.08 -18.83
CA VAL A 83 15.82 -4.49 -17.72
C VAL A 83 16.27 -5.15 -16.42
N ILE A 84 16.61 -4.33 -15.43
CA ILE A 84 16.78 -4.78 -14.05
C ILE A 84 15.45 -4.58 -13.33
N PRO A 85 14.73 -5.65 -12.94
CA PRO A 85 13.46 -5.53 -12.24
C PRO A 85 13.67 -5.15 -10.78
N PHE A 86 12.85 -4.21 -10.28
CA PHE A 86 12.75 -3.90 -8.86
C PHE A 86 11.39 -4.38 -8.34
N LYS A 87 11.39 -4.96 -7.14
CA LYS A 87 10.19 -5.35 -6.42
C LYS A 87 10.24 -4.82 -4.99
N LEU A 88 9.06 -4.49 -4.45
CA LEU A 88 8.88 -4.26 -3.02
C LEU A 88 8.67 -5.62 -2.38
N ILE A 89 9.49 -5.95 -1.37
CA ILE A 89 9.34 -7.15 -0.57
C ILE A 89 9.09 -6.80 0.89
N ALA A 90 8.24 -7.58 1.57
CA ALA A 90 8.12 -7.53 3.01
C ALA A 90 9.07 -8.56 3.64
N GLU A 91 9.74 -8.15 4.71
CA GLU A 91 10.58 -9.01 5.53
C GLU A 91 9.81 -9.55 6.73
N SER A 92 10.39 -10.54 7.42
CA SER A 92 9.80 -11.13 8.62
C SER A 92 9.45 -10.06 9.66
N PRO A 93 8.29 -10.17 10.33
CA PRO A 93 7.87 -9.22 11.36
C PRO A 93 8.88 -9.15 12.51
N ILE A 94 9.12 -7.94 13.00
CA ILE A 94 9.94 -7.69 14.19
C ILE A 94 8.98 -7.40 15.35
N ALA A 95 9.08 -8.19 16.41
CA ALA A 95 8.24 -8.05 17.59
C ALA A 95 8.51 -6.73 18.33
N GLY A 96 7.45 -6.03 18.76
CA GLY A 96 7.54 -4.74 19.43
C GLY A 96 7.80 -4.80 20.94
N ASP A 97 7.55 -5.96 21.57
CA ASP A 97 7.73 -6.19 23.00
C ASP A 97 7.99 -7.67 23.31
N GLU A 98 8.33 -7.97 24.57
CA GLU A 98 8.61 -9.32 25.06
C GLU A 98 7.39 -10.27 24.91
N TYR A 99 6.18 -9.73 25.10
CA TYR A 99 4.97 -10.52 24.89
C TYR A 99 4.85 -10.99 23.43
N SER A 100 5.06 -10.08 22.47
CA SER A 100 4.97 -10.35 21.04
C SER A 100 6.11 -11.26 20.55
N GLN A 101 7.29 -11.21 21.18
CA GLN A 101 8.38 -12.14 20.89
C GLN A 101 8.01 -13.60 21.20
N ASN A 102 7.19 -13.79 22.24
CA ASN A 102 6.78 -15.12 22.72
C ASN A 102 5.38 -15.53 22.26
N SER A 103 4.71 -14.69 21.47
CA SER A 103 3.35 -14.93 20.99
C SER A 103 3.35 -15.35 19.52
N LYS A 104 2.29 -16.04 19.11
CA LYS A 104 2.07 -16.33 17.69
C LYS A 104 1.78 -15.02 16.95
N THR A 105 2.47 -14.80 15.82
CA THR A 105 2.14 -13.72 14.89
C THR A 105 0.68 -13.85 14.42
N PRO A 106 -0.12 -12.77 14.51
CA PRO A 106 -1.50 -12.80 14.02
C PRO A 106 -1.58 -13.06 12.51
N GLU A 107 -2.68 -13.68 12.06
CA GLU A 107 -2.86 -13.99 10.65
C GLU A 107 -2.84 -12.72 9.79
N SER A 108 -3.46 -11.64 10.23
CA SER A 108 -3.46 -10.37 9.50
C SER A 108 -2.05 -9.85 9.18
N VAL A 109 -1.06 -10.14 10.04
CA VAL A 109 0.35 -9.75 9.87
C VAL A 109 1.05 -10.71 8.90
N GLU A 110 0.82 -12.03 9.02
CA GLU A 110 1.36 -13.02 8.08
C GLU A 110 0.88 -12.80 6.65
N GLN A 111 -0.37 -12.36 6.47
CA GLN A 111 -0.94 -12.05 5.15
C GLN A 111 -0.23 -10.88 4.45
N ILE A 112 0.39 -9.96 5.19
CA ILE A 112 1.22 -8.89 4.59
C ILE A 112 2.40 -9.50 3.83
N LEU A 113 3.06 -10.50 4.41
CA LEU A 113 4.21 -11.17 3.77
C LEU A 113 3.81 -11.79 2.42
N LYS A 114 2.62 -12.38 2.35
CA LYS A 114 2.08 -12.99 1.11
C LYS A 114 1.76 -11.95 0.04
N ASN A 115 1.35 -10.74 0.43
CA ASN A 115 1.06 -9.65 -0.50
C ASN A 115 2.32 -9.00 -1.10
N TYR A 116 3.47 -9.20 -0.45
CA TYR A 116 4.75 -8.58 -0.81
C TYR A 116 5.91 -9.61 -0.83
N SER A 117 5.68 -10.83 -1.33
CA SER A 117 6.72 -11.87 -1.52
C SER A 117 7.31 -11.88 -2.94
#